data_AF-A0A6J2JH27-F1
#
_entry.id   AF-A0A6J2JH27-F1
#
_cell.length_a   1.000
_cell.length_b   1.000
_cell.length_c   1.000
_cell.angle_alpha   90.00
_cell.angle_beta   90.00
_cell.angle_gamma   90.00
#
_symmetry.space_group_name_H-M   'P 1'
#
loop_
_entity.id
_entity.type
_entity.pdbx_description
1 polymer ?
#
loop_
_entity_poly.entity_id
_entity_poly.type
_entity_poly.pdbx_seq_one_letter_code
_entity_poly.pdbx_strand_id
1 'polypeptide(L)'
;MALNKILSNPALKDHNKMELNEEWNNFMKRIGDVSNLVRDMASGDKEKADAAQVLADKYLQGKVILDEEVTMNIKDDRTVINKKTRKTCDDSGEIDKETWMAEVSKDAERRALDRKIRREKADTFKTQAVKAFRRGEYERALSCYDRAIEQIKDNPMFYCDRALTNIKLGYFEKHRDLTEYFLNKRENFEEDDDD
;
A
#
# COMPACT_ATOMS: atom_id res chain seq x y z
N MET A 1 -24.87 -28.64 -9.16
CA MET A 1 -23.79 -29.66 -9.08
C MET A 1 -22.47 -29.20 -9.71
N ALA A 2 -22.11 -27.91 -9.65
CA ALA A 2 -20.87 -27.40 -10.28
C ALA A 2 -19.86 -26.81 -9.30
N LEU A 3 -20.29 -26.43 -8.08
CA LEU A 3 -19.39 -25.82 -7.09
C LEU A 3 -18.45 -26.82 -6.41
N ASN A 4 -18.91 -28.06 -6.17
CA ASN A 4 -18.15 -29.07 -5.42
C ASN A 4 -17.01 -29.72 -6.20
N LYS A 5 -16.86 -29.41 -7.50
CA LYS A 5 -15.78 -29.95 -8.35
C LYS A 5 -14.53 -29.07 -8.38
N ILE A 6 -14.66 -27.79 -8.02
CA ILE A 6 -13.55 -26.82 -7.97
C ILE A 6 -12.70 -27.02 -6.69
N LEU A 7 -13.32 -27.43 -5.59
CA LEU A 7 -12.65 -27.70 -4.30
C LEU A 7 -11.93 -29.06 -4.24
N SER A 8 -12.02 -29.88 -5.28
CA SER A 8 -11.40 -31.21 -5.34
C SER A 8 -10.11 -31.24 -6.16
N ASN A 9 -9.49 -30.07 -6.40
CA ASN A 9 -8.23 -29.98 -7.11
C ASN A 9 -7.05 -30.35 -6.19
N PRO A 10 -6.35 -31.48 -6.40
CA PRO A 10 -5.24 -31.90 -5.54
C PRO A 10 -4.04 -30.95 -5.53
N ALA A 11 -3.95 -30.02 -6.49
CA ALA A 11 -2.93 -28.97 -6.54
C ALA A 11 -3.14 -27.80 -5.55
N LEU A 12 -4.31 -27.73 -4.89
CA LEU A 12 -4.60 -26.77 -3.82
C LEU A 12 -4.40 -27.38 -2.42
N LYS A 13 -3.85 -28.60 -2.32
CA LYS A 13 -3.48 -29.16 -1.02
C LYS A 13 -2.43 -28.29 -0.35
N ASP A 14 -2.68 -28.03 0.92
CA ASP A 14 -1.97 -27.22 1.92
C ASP A 14 -0.46 -27.52 2.11
N HIS A 15 0.32 -27.77 1.05
CA HIS A 15 1.77 -27.97 1.15
C HIS A 15 2.46 -26.75 1.78
N ASN A 16 1.99 -25.54 1.44
CA ASN A 16 2.53 -24.29 1.97
C ASN A 16 2.18 -24.04 3.45
N LYS A 17 1.06 -24.60 3.95
CA LYS A 17 0.71 -24.53 5.38
C LYS A 17 1.51 -25.52 6.22
N MET A 18 1.92 -26.65 5.64
CA MET A 18 2.64 -27.70 6.35
C MET A 18 4.14 -27.38 6.49
N GLU A 19 4.78 -26.88 5.42
CA GLU A 19 6.19 -26.44 5.45
C GLU A 19 6.39 -25.20 6.33
N LEU A 20 5.47 -24.21 6.26
CA LEU A 20 5.50 -23.04 7.14
C LEU A 20 5.37 -23.44 8.62
N ASN A 21 4.63 -24.52 8.93
CA ASN A 21 4.50 -25.03 10.29
C ASN A 21 5.81 -25.66 10.81
N GLU A 22 6.53 -26.43 10.00
CA GLU A 22 7.78 -27.07 10.43
C GLU A 22 8.92 -26.06 10.60
N GLU A 23 9.07 -25.12 9.67
CA GLU A 23 10.06 -24.04 9.79
C GLU A 23 9.74 -23.13 10.98
N TRP A 24 8.47 -22.81 11.20
CA TRP A 24 8.02 -22.02 12.35
C TRP A 24 8.23 -22.76 13.67
N ASN A 25 7.92 -24.05 13.74
CA ASN A 25 8.15 -24.86 14.93
C ASN A 25 9.65 -25.00 15.24
N ASN A 26 10.48 -25.17 14.21
CA ASN A 26 11.93 -25.19 14.36
C ASN A 26 12.48 -23.84 14.83
N PHE A 27 11.91 -22.74 14.33
CA PHE A 27 12.25 -21.39 14.77
C PHE A 27 11.87 -21.16 16.24
N MET A 28 10.65 -21.50 16.64
CA MET A 28 10.19 -21.38 18.01
C MET A 28 11.00 -22.25 18.98
N LYS A 29 11.38 -23.46 18.56
CA LYS A 29 12.28 -24.32 19.33
C LYS A 29 13.65 -23.67 19.52
N ARG A 30 14.24 -23.13 18.44
CA ARG A 30 15.55 -22.47 18.51
C ARG A 30 15.52 -21.20 19.38
N ILE A 31 14.43 -20.42 19.34
CA ILE A 31 14.23 -19.29 20.26
C ILE A 31 14.15 -19.78 21.71
N GLY A 32 13.39 -20.85 21.97
CA GLY A 32 13.30 -21.44 23.30
C GLY A 32 14.65 -21.89 23.84
N ASP A 33 15.46 -22.56 23.01
CA ASP A 33 16.80 -23.02 23.36
C ASP A 33 17.73 -21.84 23.68
N VAL A 34 17.69 -20.76 22.90
CA VAL A 34 18.48 -19.53 23.15
C VAL A 34 18.01 -18.81 24.42
N SER A 35 16.70 -18.74 24.67
CA SER A 35 16.14 -18.12 25.88
C SER A 35 16.57 -18.89 27.14
N ASN A 36 16.52 -20.23 27.08
CA ASN A 36 16.99 -21.09 28.15
C ASN A 36 18.50 -20.92 28.39
N LEU A 37 19.30 -20.83 27.31
CA LEU A 37 20.74 -20.59 27.39
C LEU A 37 21.07 -19.27 28.08
N VAL A 38 20.38 -18.19 27.72
CA VAL A 38 20.56 -16.87 28.36
C VAL A 38 20.15 -16.90 29.83
N ARG A 39 19.07 -17.60 30.16
CA ARG A 39 18.64 -17.80 31.54
C ARG A 39 19.67 -18.60 32.36
N ASP A 40 20.28 -19.63 31.77
CA ASP A 40 21.27 -20.46 32.45
C ASP A 40 22.60 -19.72 32.63
N MET A 41 22.99 -18.85 31.68
CA MET A 41 24.10 -17.90 31.86
C MET A 41 23.83 -16.88 32.96
N ALA A 42 22.58 -16.44 33.12
CA ALA A 42 22.16 -15.50 34.17
C ALA A 42 21.86 -16.19 35.52
N SER A 43 22.00 -17.51 35.62
CA SER A 43 21.74 -18.25 36.85
C SER A 43 22.85 -18.04 37.87
N GLY A 44 22.49 -18.01 39.17
CA GLY A 44 23.45 -17.83 40.26
C GLY A 44 24.38 -19.03 40.51
N ASP A 45 24.16 -20.14 39.80
CA ASP A 45 24.97 -21.35 39.89
C ASP A 45 26.16 -21.27 38.91
N LYS A 46 27.36 -21.06 39.47
CA LYS A 46 28.60 -20.85 38.68
C LYS A 46 28.87 -21.96 37.66
N GLU A 47 28.64 -23.23 38.02
CA GLU A 47 28.87 -24.36 37.11
C GLU A 47 27.90 -24.40 35.92
N LYS A 48 26.65 -23.98 36.12
CA LYS A 48 25.65 -23.90 35.05
C LYS A 48 25.91 -22.70 34.14
N ALA A 49 26.31 -21.57 34.73
CA ALA A 49 26.69 -20.38 33.98
C ALA A 49 27.93 -20.62 33.10
N ASP A 50 28.97 -21.27 33.65
CA ASP A 50 30.19 -21.58 32.91
C ASP A 50 29.91 -22.58 31.75
N ALA A 51 29.06 -23.59 31.99
CA ALA A 51 28.64 -24.54 30.95
C ALA A 51 27.80 -23.88 29.85
N ALA A 52 26.89 -22.96 30.22
CA ALA A 52 26.08 -22.20 29.29
C ALA A 52 26.94 -21.22 28.47
N GLN A 53 27.97 -20.65 29.06
CA GLN A 53 28.92 -19.76 28.37
C GLN A 53 29.73 -20.51 27.31
N VAL A 54 30.26 -21.69 27.63
CA VAL A 54 30.97 -22.54 26.64
C VAL A 54 30.03 -22.95 25.50
N LEU A 55 28.77 -23.23 25.81
CA LEU A 55 27.78 -23.56 24.80
C LEU A 55 27.46 -22.35 23.91
N ALA A 56 27.30 -21.14 24.48
CA ALA A 56 27.12 -19.90 23.74
C ALA A 56 28.31 -19.59 22.82
N ASP A 57 29.54 -19.76 23.31
CA ASP A 57 30.77 -19.58 22.52
C ASP A 57 30.83 -20.56 21.34
N LYS A 58 30.38 -21.80 21.55
CA LYS A 58 30.24 -22.79 20.47
C LYS A 58 29.17 -22.40 19.44
N TYR A 59 28.06 -21.79 19.87
CA TYR A 59 27.03 -21.25 18.96
C TYR A 59 27.54 -20.05 18.14
N LEU A 60 28.52 -19.32 18.66
CA LEU A 60 29.16 -18.16 18.03
C LEU A 60 30.37 -18.53 17.16
N GLN A 61 31.03 -19.67 17.41
CA GLN A 61 32.15 -20.14 16.60
C GLN A 61 31.75 -20.30 15.12
N GLY A 62 32.29 -19.43 14.26
CA GLY A 62 32.07 -19.42 12.81
C GLY A 62 31.14 -18.30 12.29
N LYS A 63 30.52 -17.50 13.16
CA LYS A 63 29.74 -16.31 12.76
C LYS A 63 30.49 -15.04 13.17
N VAL A 64 31.30 -14.51 12.27
CA VAL A 64 31.79 -13.13 12.40
C VAL A 64 30.61 -12.22 12.07
N ILE A 65 30.01 -11.59 13.07
CA ILE A 65 29.06 -10.50 12.84
C ILE A 65 29.92 -9.27 12.55
N LEU A 66 30.26 -9.06 11.27
CA LEU A 66 30.72 -7.76 10.82
C LEU A 66 29.48 -6.86 10.79
N ASP A 67 29.53 -5.72 11.50
CA ASP A 67 28.45 -4.71 11.57
C ASP A 67 28.05 -4.11 10.19
N GLU A 68 28.70 -4.52 9.10
CA GLU A 68 28.55 -3.94 7.76
C GLU A 68 27.65 -4.73 6.79
N GLU A 69 27.07 -5.87 7.17
CA GLU A 69 26.24 -6.65 6.23
C GLU A 69 24.89 -7.09 6.82
N VAL A 70 24.10 -6.11 7.28
CA VAL A 70 22.64 -6.30 7.35
C VAL A 70 22.10 -6.30 5.92
N THR A 71 22.11 -7.46 5.27
CA THR A 71 21.30 -7.69 4.07
C THR A 71 19.82 -7.56 4.45
N MET A 72 19.19 -6.44 4.08
CA MET A 72 17.75 -6.28 4.20
C MET A 72 17.08 -7.25 3.21
N ASN A 73 16.67 -8.41 3.71
CA ASN A 73 15.82 -9.30 2.94
C ASN A 73 14.40 -8.72 2.95
N ILE A 74 13.93 -8.26 1.79
CA ILE A 74 12.53 -7.86 1.58
C ILE A 74 11.69 -9.14 1.75
N LYS A 75 11.09 -9.30 2.93
CA LYS A 75 10.35 -10.51 3.30
C LYS A 75 9.07 -10.68 2.47
N ASP A 76 8.42 -9.56 2.16
CA ASP A 76 7.27 -9.49 1.26
C ASP A 76 7.29 -8.18 0.48
N ASP A 77 7.33 -8.29 -0.84
CA ASP A 77 7.15 -7.15 -1.73
C ASP A 77 5.66 -6.75 -1.72
N ARG A 78 5.27 -5.86 -0.80
CA ARG A 78 3.90 -5.31 -0.70
C ARG A 78 3.57 -4.36 -1.84
N THR A 79 4.50 -4.13 -2.76
CA THR A 79 4.23 -3.30 -3.92
C THR A 79 3.20 -4.01 -4.80
N VAL A 80 2.05 -3.37 -5.02
CA VAL A 80 1.04 -3.81 -6.00
C VAL A 80 1.52 -3.46 -7.42
N ILE A 81 2.80 -3.70 -7.70
CA ILE A 81 3.36 -3.55 -9.04
C ILE A 81 2.92 -4.78 -9.81
N ASN A 82 2.23 -4.54 -10.94
CA ASN A 82 1.72 -5.59 -11.81
C ASN A 82 2.86 -6.49 -12.30
N LYS A 83 3.08 -7.63 -11.62
CA LYS A 83 4.17 -8.59 -11.90
C LYS A 83 4.18 -9.11 -13.36
N LYS A 84 3.10 -8.91 -14.13
CA LYS A 84 3.03 -9.23 -15.57
C LYS A 84 3.91 -8.34 -16.46
N THR A 85 4.34 -7.16 -16.00
CA THR A 85 5.22 -6.29 -16.80
C THR A 85 6.71 -6.62 -16.66
N ARG A 86 7.09 -7.55 -15.77
CA ARG A 86 8.48 -8.02 -15.63
C ARG A 86 8.86 -9.10 -16.65
N LYS A 87 7.91 -9.61 -17.44
CA LYS A 87 8.23 -10.51 -18.54
C LYS A 87 8.72 -9.69 -19.72
N THR A 88 9.98 -9.92 -20.08
CA THR A 88 10.78 -9.39 -21.20
C THR A 88 11.62 -8.15 -20.91
N CYS A 89 12.75 -8.35 -20.24
CA CYS A 89 14.01 -7.69 -20.59
C CYS A 89 15.18 -8.63 -20.28
N ASP A 90 15.21 -9.78 -20.95
CA ASP A 90 16.45 -10.55 -21.18
C ASP A 90 17.24 -9.86 -22.31
N ASP A 91 17.49 -8.55 -22.17
CA ASP A 91 18.42 -7.85 -23.05
C ASP A 91 19.53 -7.30 -22.16
N SER A 92 20.64 -8.04 -22.15
CA SER A 92 21.87 -7.74 -21.41
C SER A 92 22.71 -6.67 -22.12
N GLY A 93 22.08 -5.82 -22.92
CA GLY A 93 22.68 -4.58 -23.39
C GLY A 93 22.62 -3.55 -22.27
N GLU A 94 23.78 -3.10 -21.79
CA GLU A 94 23.87 -1.89 -20.98
C GLU A 94 23.22 -0.75 -21.79
N ILE A 95 21.97 -0.41 -21.48
CA ILE A 95 21.31 0.76 -22.06
C ILE A 95 22.15 1.95 -21.63
N ASP A 96 22.70 2.64 -22.63
CA ASP A 96 23.52 3.82 -22.41
C ASP A 96 22.82 4.79 -21.44
N LYS A 97 23.57 5.24 -20.43
CA LYS A 97 23.03 6.02 -19.32
C LYS A 97 22.38 7.31 -19.82
N GLU A 98 22.95 7.94 -20.85
CA GLU A 98 22.41 9.16 -21.44
C GLU A 98 21.06 8.89 -22.12
N THR A 99 20.97 7.78 -22.85
CA THR A 99 19.74 7.32 -23.50
C THR A 99 18.63 7.05 -22.48
N TRP A 100 18.94 6.41 -21.36
CA TRP A 100 17.97 6.19 -20.27
C TRP A 100 17.51 7.50 -19.61
N MET A 101 18.45 8.40 -19.28
CA MET A 101 18.13 9.70 -18.69
C MET A 101 17.25 10.54 -19.61
N ALA A 102 17.52 10.52 -20.92
CA ALA A 102 16.73 11.24 -21.91
C ALA A 102 15.28 10.72 -21.98
N GLU A 103 15.07 9.40 -21.99
CA GLU A 103 13.73 8.83 -22.05
C GLU A 103 12.95 9.07 -20.75
N VAL A 104 13.60 8.96 -19.59
CA VAL A 104 13.01 9.30 -18.29
C VAL A 104 12.63 10.78 -18.23
N SER A 105 13.49 11.68 -18.71
CA SER A 105 13.19 13.13 -18.76
C SER A 105 11.97 13.40 -19.63
N LYS A 106 11.92 12.79 -20.82
CA LYS A 106 10.81 12.94 -21.77
C LYS A 106 9.48 12.42 -21.21
N ASP A 107 9.50 11.31 -20.48
CA ASP A 107 8.33 10.77 -19.80
C ASP A 107 7.90 11.64 -18.60
N ALA A 108 8.85 12.20 -17.85
CA ALA A 108 8.57 13.17 -16.80
C ALA A 108 7.89 14.44 -17.35
N GLU A 109 8.40 14.97 -18.47
CA GLU A 109 7.82 16.10 -19.20
C GLU A 109 6.40 15.78 -19.70
N ARG A 110 6.20 14.60 -20.29
CA ARG A 110 4.88 14.15 -20.75
C ARG A 110 3.88 14.17 -19.60
N ARG A 111 4.21 13.56 -18.45
CA ARG A 111 3.33 13.58 -17.27
C ARG A 111 3.10 14.99 -16.74
N ALA A 112 4.10 15.87 -16.78
CA ALA A 112 3.96 17.25 -16.36
C ALA A 112 2.99 18.02 -17.26
N LEU A 113 3.10 17.85 -18.59
CA LEU A 113 2.19 18.41 -19.57
C LEU A 113 0.76 17.87 -19.34
N ASP A 114 0.64 16.56 -19.11
CA ASP A 114 -0.63 15.89 -18.85
C ASP A 114 -1.35 16.45 -17.60
N ARG A 115 -0.59 16.73 -16.52
CA ARG A 115 -1.12 17.40 -15.32
C ARG A 115 -1.51 18.84 -15.62
N LYS A 116 -0.73 19.56 -16.43
CA LYS A 116 -1.05 20.93 -16.85
C LYS A 116 -2.35 20.97 -17.64
N ILE A 117 -2.53 20.09 -18.61
CA ILE A 117 -3.75 19.99 -19.42
C ILE A 117 -4.97 19.66 -18.54
N ARG A 118 -4.84 18.72 -17.59
CA ARG A 118 -5.93 18.42 -16.64
C ARG A 118 -6.29 19.62 -15.76
N ARG A 119 -5.29 20.39 -15.30
CA ARG A 119 -5.52 21.66 -14.56
C ARG A 119 -6.25 22.68 -15.39
N GLU A 120 -5.78 22.95 -16.60
CA GLU A 120 -6.44 23.90 -17.49
C GLU A 120 -7.90 23.50 -17.76
N LYS A 121 -8.16 22.21 -18.03
CA LYS A 121 -9.51 21.69 -18.18
C LYS A 121 -10.36 21.87 -16.92
N ALA A 122 -9.84 21.54 -15.75
CA ALA A 122 -10.54 21.73 -14.48
C ALA A 122 -10.89 23.20 -14.24
N ASP A 123 -9.96 24.11 -14.53
CA ASP A 123 -10.17 25.56 -14.42
C ASP A 123 -11.24 26.05 -15.41
N THR A 124 -11.27 25.53 -16.63
CA THR A 124 -12.36 25.86 -17.57
C THR A 124 -13.73 25.44 -17.01
N PHE A 125 -13.85 24.25 -16.45
CA PHE A 125 -15.10 23.79 -15.83
C PHE A 125 -15.46 24.61 -14.59
N LYS A 126 -14.48 24.99 -13.76
CA LYS A 126 -14.67 25.89 -12.62
C LYS A 126 -15.27 27.23 -13.07
N THR A 127 -14.69 27.87 -14.08
CA THR A 127 -15.19 29.17 -14.56
C THR A 127 -16.60 29.05 -15.15
N GLN A 128 -16.92 27.95 -15.83
CA GLN A 128 -18.27 27.66 -16.31
C GLN A 128 -19.26 27.47 -15.15
N ALA A 129 -18.86 26.70 -14.13
CA ALA A 129 -19.67 26.46 -12.94
C ALA A 129 -19.97 27.76 -12.19
N VAL A 130 -18.97 28.61 -11.98
CA VAL A 130 -19.15 29.92 -11.33
C VAL A 130 -20.09 30.82 -12.15
N LYS A 131 -19.98 30.81 -13.48
CA LYS A 131 -20.90 31.57 -14.36
C LYS A 131 -22.34 31.04 -14.25
N ALA A 132 -22.53 29.73 -14.27
CA ALA A 132 -23.85 29.10 -14.12
C ALA A 132 -24.44 29.38 -12.72
N PHE A 133 -23.64 29.28 -11.67
CA PHE A 133 -24.02 29.59 -10.30
C PHE A 133 -24.52 31.03 -10.16
N ARG A 134 -23.80 32.00 -10.76
CA ARG A 134 -24.22 33.42 -10.76
C ARG A 134 -25.52 33.68 -11.53
N ARG A 135 -25.88 32.81 -12.48
CA ARG A 135 -27.14 32.88 -13.23
C ARG A 135 -28.31 32.19 -12.51
N GLY A 136 -28.06 31.54 -11.37
CA GLY A 136 -29.06 30.71 -10.68
C GLY A 136 -29.29 29.35 -11.33
N GLU A 137 -28.51 28.99 -12.35
CA GLU A 137 -28.54 27.67 -13.01
C GLU A 137 -27.74 26.65 -12.19
N TYR A 138 -28.18 26.39 -10.96
CA TYR A 138 -27.38 25.65 -10.00
C TYR A 138 -27.19 24.16 -10.36
N GLU A 139 -28.14 23.52 -11.06
CA GLU A 139 -28.00 22.14 -11.55
C GLU A 139 -26.87 22.00 -12.58
N ARG A 140 -26.78 22.98 -13.51
CA ARG A 140 -25.69 23.07 -14.48
C ARG A 140 -24.37 23.35 -13.79
N ALA A 141 -24.36 24.23 -12.79
CA ALA A 141 -23.17 24.51 -11.99
C ALA A 141 -22.65 23.24 -11.30
N LEU A 142 -23.54 22.43 -10.74
CA LEU A 142 -23.18 21.17 -10.09
C LEU A 142 -22.56 20.17 -11.06
N SER A 143 -23.16 19.98 -12.24
CA SER A 143 -22.59 19.12 -13.28
C SER A 143 -21.20 19.60 -13.74
N CYS A 144 -20.99 20.92 -13.84
CA CYS A 144 -19.68 21.48 -14.15
C CYS A 144 -18.66 21.22 -13.03
N TYR A 145 -19.05 21.31 -11.75
CA TYR A 145 -18.16 20.96 -10.64
C TYR A 145 -17.82 19.47 -10.60
N ASP A 146 -18.76 18.58 -10.89
CA ASP A 146 -18.49 17.14 -10.97
C ASP A 146 -17.46 16.84 -12.07
N ARG A 147 -17.60 17.47 -13.25
CA ARG A 147 -16.60 17.37 -14.33
C ARG A 147 -15.24 17.95 -13.97
N ALA A 148 -15.20 19.02 -13.17
CA ALA A 148 -13.93 19.58 -12.68
C ALA A 148 -13.22 18.59 -11.73
N ILE A 149 -13.98 17.95 -10.83
CA ILE A 149 -13.49 16.92 -9.89
C ILE A 149 -12.98 15.68 -10.62
N GLU A 150 -13.63 15.28 -11.72
CA GLU A 150 -13.14 14.17 -12.56
C GLU A 150 -11.74 14.44 -13.14
N GLN A 151 -11.41 15.70 -13.43
CA GLN A 151 -10.07 16.07 -13.91
C GLN A 151 -9.06 16.17 -12.75
N ILE A 152 -9.48 16.68 -11.60
CA ILE A 152 -8.63 16.95 -10.42
C ILE A 152 -9.41 16.58 -9.15
N LYS A 153 -9.09 15.42 -8.60
CA LYS A 153 -9.75 14.85 -7.42
C LYS A 153 -9.19 15.35 -6.09
N ASP A 154 -7.98 15.91 -6.11
CA ASP A 154 -7.22 16.34 -4.94
C ASP A 154 -7.47 17.80 -4.54
N ASN A 155 -8.31 18.54 -5.28
CA ASN A 155 -8.61 19.94 -4.95
C ASN A 155 -9.85 20.04 -4.04
N PRO A 156 -9.69 20.39 -2.74
CA PRO A 156 -10.80 20.48 -1.80
C PRO A 156 -11.80 21.59 -2.15
N MET A 157 -11.35 22.64 -2.85
CA MET A 157 -12.21 23.79 -3.19
C MET A 157 -13.38 23.38 -4.08
N PHE A 158 -13.19 22.42 -5.00
CA PHE A 158 -14.28 21.94 -5.85
C PHE A 158 -15.39 21.26 -5.05
N TYR A 159 -15.04 20.56 -3.97
CA TYR A 159 -16.02 19.92 -3.10
C TYR A 159 -16.77 20.94 -2.24
N CYS A 160 -16.08 21.98 -1.75
CA CYS A 160 -16.71 23.09 -1.04
C CYS A 160 -17.69 23.86 -1.94
N ASP A 161 -17.27 24.22 -3.16
CA ASP A 161 -18.11 24.94 -4.12
C ASP A 161 -19.32 24.10 -4.58
N ARG A 162 -19.13 22.79 -4.75
CA ARG A 162 -20.22 21.83 -5.01
C ARG A 162 -21.19 21.74 -3.85
N ALA A 163 -20.71 21.66 -2.61
CA ALA A 163 -21.57 21.64 -1.42
C ALA A 163 -22.38 22.94 -1.30
N LEU A 164 -21.75 24.09 -1.54
CA LEU A 164 -22.44 25.38 -1.57
C LEU A 164 -23.52 25.42 -2.65
N THR A 165 -23.22 24.90 -3.85
CA THR A 165 -24.19 24.79 -4.94
C THR A 165 -25.38 23.93 -4.57
N ASN A 166 -25.17 22.83 -3.84
CA ASN A 166 -26.26 21.99 -3.34
C ASN A 166 -27.14 22.67 -2.30
N ILE A 167 -26.54 23.42 -1.38
CA ILE A 167 -27.28 24.23 -0.40
C ILE A 167 -28.17 25.25 -1.14
N LYS A 168 -27.65 25.87 -2.20
CA LYS A 168 -28.43 26.81 -3.03
C LYS A 168 -29.49 26.14 -3.89
N LEU A 169 -29.30 24.87 -4.27
CA LEU A 169 -30.31 24.06 -4.97
C LEU A 169 -31.56 23.80 -4.11
N GLY A 170 -31.47 23.95 -2.79
CA GLY A 170 -32.58 23.66 -1.88
C GLY A 170 -32.84 22.16 -1.64
N TYR A 171 -32.04 21.26 -2.21
CA TYR A 171 -32.17 19.82 -2.02
C TYR A 171 -31.38 19.34 -0.78
N PHE A 172 -31.75 19.86 0.40
CA PHE A 172 -31.21 19.34 1.67
C PHE A 172 -31.49 17.85 1.86
N GLU A 173 -32.58 17.32 1.30
CA GLU A 173 -32.97 15.91 1.48
C GLU A 173 -32.09 14.92 0.71
N LYS A 174 -31.79 15.16 -0.58
CA LYS A 174 -30.99 14.19 -1.38
C LYS A 174 -29.52 14.11 -0.96
N HIS A 175 -28.96 15.20 -0.45
CA HIS A 175 -27.57 15.23 -0.03
C HIS A 175 -27.37 14.73 1.41
N ARG A 176 -28.37 14.83 2.29
CA ARG A 176 -28.31 14.24 3.64
C ARG A 176 -28.01 12.74 3.55
N ASP A 177 -28.72 12.02 2.70
CA ASP A 177 -28.54 10.57 2.52
C ASP A 177 -27.15 10.22 1.95
N LEU A 178 -26.64 11.03 1.01
CA LEU A 178 -25.30 10.83 0.45
C LEU A 178 -24.20 11.13 1.48
N THR A 179 -24.41 12.14 2.34
CA THR A 179 -23.45 12.51 3.38
C THR A 179 -23.46 11.49 4.53
N GLU A 180 -24.63 10.96 4.91
CA GLU A 180 -24.77 9.81 5.81
C GLU A 180 -24.07 8.57 5.23
N TYR A 181 -24.23 8.27 3.94
CA TYR A 181 -23.53 7.16 3.29
C TYR A 181 -22.00 7.29 3.39
N PHE A 182 -21.45 8.49 3.15
CA PHE A 182 -20.00 8.73 3.25
C PHE A 182 -19.49 8.72 4.70
N LEU A 183 -20.28 9.18 5.68
CA LEU A 183 -19.93 9.12 7.11
C LEU A 183 -19.95 7.68 7.63
N ASN A 184 -21.01 6.92 7.35
CA ASN A 184 -21.15 5.53 7.79
C ASN A 184 -20.09 4.62 7.14
N LYS A 185 -19.70 4.90 5.90
CA LYS A 185 -18.60 4.20 5.24
C LYS A 185 -17.22 4.56 5.81
N ARG A 186 -17.10 5.72 6.46
CA ARG A 186 -15.86 6.15 7.11
C ARG A 186 -15.73 5.56 8.52
N GLU A 187 -16.84 5.46 9.26
CA GLU A 187 -16.91 4.69 10.52
C GLU A 187 -16.58 3.21 10.28
N ASN A 188 -17.13 2.59 9.24
CA ASN A 188 -16.79 1.21 8.87
C ASN A 188 -15.35 1.02 8.35
N PHE A 189 -14.59 2.09 8.13
CA PHE A 189 -13.16 2.01 7.77
C PHE A 189 -12.25 2.20 8.99
N GLU A 190 -12.79 2.66 10.13
CA GLU A 190 -12.06 2.81 11.39
C GLU A 190 -12.19 1.57 12.30
N GLU A 191 -13.10 0.62 12.01
CA GLU A 191 -13.26 -0.63 12.76
C GLU A 191 -12.39 -1.81 12.27
N ASP A 192 -11.73 -1.71 11.10
CA ASP A 192 -10.93 -2.81 10.53
C ASP A 192 -9.41 -2.71 10.80
N ASP A 193 -8.95 -1.68 11.53
CA ASP A 193 -7.52 -1.45 11.84
C ASP A 193 -7.13 -1.73 13.31
N ASP A 194 -8.07 -2.17 14.16
CA ASP A 194 -7.82 -2.60 15.55
C ASP A 194 -8.17 -4.09 15.76
N ASP A 195 -7.35 -5.00 15.21
CA ASP A 195 -7.15 -6.38 15.70
C ASP A 195 -5.82 -7.00 15.21
#